data_AF-E0NWE0-F1
#
_entry.id   AF-E0NWE0-F1
#
_cell.length_a   1.000
_cell.length_b   1.000
_cell.length_c   1.000
_cell.angle_alpha   90.00
_cell.angle_beta   90.00
_cell.angle_gamma   90.00
#
_symmetry.space_group_name_H-M   'P 1'
#
loop_
_entity.id
_entity.type
_entity.pdbx_description
1 polymer ?
#
loop_
_entity_poly.entity_id
_entity_poly.type
_entity_poly.pdbx_seq_one_letter_code
_entity_poly.pdbx_strand_id
1 'polypeptide(L)'
;MHYIRLFVLCALSLSVLLPGRGEAADLYSVIYTDASFYNGDTAQCDWITNAILYASASYNVDPLLITAVMETESHFYLGAGSPAGAIGLMQLMPATAAGIGVNPYDPLGNILGGTIYLRTQLDNFGGLGEYGVSTAVAAYNAGSAAVYQYGGVPPYRETIDYVAKVHRAYMNLYQMYQYG
;
A
#
# COMPACT_ATOMS: atom_id res chain seq x y z
N MET A 1 -22.17 51.23 -47.62
CA MET A 1 -21.75 52.25 -46.65
C MET A 1 -22.15 51.78 -45.26
N HIS A 2 -21.17 51.73 -44.37
CA HIS A 2 -21.19 51.57 -42.90
C HIS A 2 -22.32 50.82 -42.23
N TYR A 3 -21.99 49.66 -41.64
CA TYR A 3 -22.26 49.37 -40.22
C TYR A 3 -21.25 48.33 -39.74
N ILE A 4 -20.57 48.59 -38.61
CA ILE A 4 -20.59 47.68 -37.44
C ILE A 4 -19.82 48.35 -36.31
N ARG A 5 -20.46 48.26 -35.14
CA ARG A 5 -20.24 49.00 -33.91
C ARG A 5 -19.06 48.44 -33.15
N LEU A 6 -18.31 49.37 -32.55
CA LEU A 6 -17.38 49.15 -31.46
C LEU A 6 -18.13 48.55 -30.25
N PHE A 7 -17.74 47.35 -29.81
CA PHE A 7 -17.96 46.89 -28.45
C PHE A 7 -16.61 46.41 -27.90
N VAL A 8 -16.02 47.25 -27.07
CA VAL A 8 -14.91 46.90 -26.19
C VAL A 8 -15.51 46.06 -25.07
N LEU A 9 -15.27 44.75 -25.08
CA LEU A 9 -15.45 43.91 -23.91
C LEU A 9 -14.07 43.62 -23.33
N CYS A 10 -13.77 44.39 -22.28
CA CYS A 10 -12.67 44.15 -21.37
C CYS A 10 -12.96 42.82 -20.64
N ALA A 11 -12.35 41.72 -21.08
CA ALA A 11 -12.34 40.49 -20.33
C ALA A 11 -11.30 40.65 -19.20
N LEU A 12 -11.76 41.10 -18.04
CA LEU A 12 -11.07 40.89 -16.77
C LEU A 12 -10.97 39.38 -16.57
N SER A 13 -9.82 38.80 -16.91
CA SER A 13 -9.46 37.45 -16.47
C SER A 13 -9.37 37.50 -14.96
N LEU A 14 -10.45 37.07 -14.29
CA LEU A 14 -10.42 36.75 -12.88
C LEU A 14 -9.57 35.48 -12.74
N SER A 15 -8.24 35.66 -12.68
CA SER A 15 -7.34 34.64 -12.20
C SER A 15 -7.69 34.39 -10.75
N VAL A 16 -8.56 33.40 -10.52
CA VAL A 16 -8.78 32.81 -9.22
C VAL A 16 -7.41 32.35 -8.75
N LEU A 17 -6.83 33.10 -7.81
CA LEU A 17 -5.73 32.63 -6.98
C LEU A 17 -6.27 31.45 -6.20
N LEU A 18 -6.08 30.24 -6.75
CA LEU A 18 -6.16 29.03 -5.96
C LEU A 18 -5.08 29.17 -4.88
N PRO A 19 -5.42 29.02 -3.59
CA PRO A 19 -4.41 28.99 -2.55
C PRO A 19 -3.40 27.90 -2.91
N GLY A 20 -2.11 28.21 -2.78
CA GLY A 20 -1.02 27.31 -3.13
C GLY A 20 -1.28 25.92 -2.58
N ARG A 21 -1.36 24.93 -3.48
CA ARG A 21 -1.29 23.52 -3.10
C ARG A 21 0.04 23.37 -2.36
N GLY A 22 0.01 22.96 -1.09
CA GLY A 22 1.22 22.48 -0.43
C GLY A 22 1.91 21.46 -1.34
N GLU A 23 3.23 21.48 -1.40
CA GLU A 23 3.96 20.41 -2.08
C GLU A 23 3.55 19.09 -1.42
N ALA A 24 3.04 18.16 -2.22
CA ALA A 24 2.71 16.82 -1.75
C ALA A 24 3.94 16.21 -1.06
N ALA A 25 3.76 15.71 0.17
CA ALA A 25 4.79 14.95 0.86
C ALA A 25 5.38 13.85 -0.05
N ASP A 26 6.69 13.66 -0.04
CA ASP A 26 7.30 12.59 -0.81
C ASP A 26 7.01 11.21 -0.19
N LEU A 27 7.07 10.15 -1.01
CA LEU A 27 6.75 8.78 -0.57
C LEU A 27 7.64 8.32 0.59
N TYR A 28 8.91 8.74 0.63
CA TYR A 28 9.81 8.37 1.71
C TYR A 28 9.31 8.94 3.04
N SER A 29 9.02 10.25 3.07
CA SER A 29 8.52 10.95 4.26
C SER A 29 7.21 10.36 4.79
N VAL A 30 6.28 9.99 3.89
CA VAL A 30 5.01 9.37 4.27
C VAL A 30 5.22 8.00 4.93
N ILE A 31 5.99 7.12 4.29
CA ILE A 31 6.24 5.76 4.77
C ILE A 31 7.05 5.79 6.07
N TYR A 32 8.08 6.64 6.15
CA TYR A 32 8.86 6.83 7.37
C TYR A 32 8.00 7.31 8.53
N THR A 33 7.10 8.28 8.28
CA THR A 33 6.20 8.80 9.31
C THR A 33 5.32 7.68 9.88
N ASP A 34 4.72 6.85 9.02
CA ASP A 34 3.89 5.73 9.44
C ASP A 34 4.69 4.67 10.21
N ALA A 35 5.86 4.27 9.69
CA ALA A 35 6.74 3.32 10.39
C ALA A 35 7.17 3.83 11.79
N SER A 36 7.53 5.12 11.88
CA SER A 36 7.98 5.76 13.13
C SER A 36 6.87 5.91 14.18
N PHE A 37 5.61 5.86 13.77
CA PHE A 37 4.48 5.86 14.70
C PHE A 37 4.43 4.58 15.54
N TYR A 38 4.86 3.44 14.98
CA TYR A 38 4.84 2.14 15.64
C TYR A 38 6.22 1.67 16.12
N ASN A 39 7.29 2.05 15.42
CA ASN A 39 8.66 1.65 15.73
C ASN A 39 9.48 2.88 16.21
N GLY A 40 9.89 2.85 17.48
CA GLY A 40 10.66 3.94 18.09
C GLY A 40 12.15 3.99 17.70
N ASP A 41 12.64 3.00 16.95
CA ASP A 41 14.02 2.98 16.45
C ASP A 41 14.09 3.65 15.08
N THR A 42 14.65 4.86 15.04
CA THR A 42 14.74 5.67 13.82
C THR A 42 15.61 5.03 12.73
N ALA A 43 16.63 4.27 13.10
CA ALA A 43 17.48 3.57 12.14
C ALA A 43 16.73 2.39 11.50
N GLN A 44 15.91 1.68 12.28
CA GLN A 44 15.01 0.67 11.73
C GLN A 44 13.95 1.28 10.83
N CYS A 45 13.35 2.42 11.21
CA CYS A 45 12.35 3.09 10.37
C CYS A 45 12.94 3.50 9.01
N ASP A 46 14.11 4.15 9.01
CA ASP A 46 14.84 4.53 7.78
C ASP A 46 15.12 3.31 6.90
N TRP A 47 15.62 2.23 7.51
CA TRP A 47 15.92 0.98 6.81
C TRP A 47 14.66 0.32 6.22
N ILE A 48 13.57 0.23 6.99
CA ILE A 48 12.28 -0.32 6.55
C ILE A 48 11.74 0.50 5.38
N THR A 49 11.74 1.83 5.49
CA THR A 49 11.25 2.72 4.43
C THR A 49 12.01 2.50 3.12
N ASN A 50 13.35 2.48 3.19
CA ASN A 50 14.19 2.21 2.03
C ASN A 50 13.95 0.80 1.45
N ALA A 51 13.75 -0.21 2.30
CA ALA A 51 13.47 -1.57 1.86
C ALA A 51 12.09 -1.71 1.17
N ILE A 52 11.07 -0.99 1.65
CA ILE A 52 9.75 -0.91 1.01
C ILE A 52 9.87 -0.27 -0.37
N LEU A 53 10.57 0.87 -0.47
CA LEU A 53 10.76 1.57 -1.75
C LEU A 53 11.54 0.70 -2.76
N TYR A 54 12.57 0.00 -2.28
CA TYR A 54 13.32 -0.96 -3.09
C TYR A 54 12.44 -2.13 -3.58
N ALA A 55 11.64 -2.73 -2.71
CA ALA A 55 10.74 -3.83 -3.06
C ALA A 55 9.66 -3.37 -4.05
N SER A 56 9.09 -2.19 -3.82
CA SER A 56 8.13 -1.54 -4.71
C SER A 56 8.69 -1.39 -6.13
N ALA A 57 9.87 -0.79 -6.26
CA ALA A 57 10.53 -0.59 -7.54
C ALA A 57 10.89 -1.92 -8.24
N SER A 58 11.27 -2.93 -7.45
CA SER A 58 11.69 -4.24 -7.97
C SER A 58 10.52 -5.09 -8.51
N TYR A 59 9.34 -4.99 -7.89
CA TYR A 59 8.21 -5.88 -8.18
C TYR A 59 6.94 -5.16 -8.67
N ASN A 60 7.04 -3.85 -8.91
CA ASN A 60 5.93 -3.03 -9.43
C ASN A 60 4.65 -3.19 -8.58
N VAL A 61 4.81 -2.95 -7.27
CA VAL A 61 3.72 -2.88 -6.30
C VAL A 61 3.75 -1.50 -5.66
N ASP A 62 2.59 -0.88 -5.51
CA ASP A 62 2.45 0.43 -4.87
C ASP A 62 3.11 0.42 -3.46
N PRO A 63 4.07 1.32 -3.17
CA PRO A 63 4.75 1.32 -1.89
C PRO A 63 3.81 1.66 -0.73
N LEU A 64 2.73 2.42 -0.95
CA LEU A 64 1.72 2.69 0.07
C LEU A 64 0.91 1.43 0.40
N LEU A 65 0.67 0.56 -0.60
CA LEU A 65 0.00 -0.72 -0.36
C LEU A 65 0.89 -1.70 0.39
N ILE A 66 2.19 -1.77 0.06
CA ILE A 66 3.16 -2.57 0.83
C ILE A 66 3.18 -2.09 2.28
N THR A 67 3.23 -0.77 2.49
CA THR A 67 3.25 -0.14 3.82
C THR A 67 1.97 -0.48 4.59
N ALA A 68 0.78 -0.34 3.99
CA ALA A 68 -0.49 -0.66 4.62
C ALA A 68 -0.63 -2.14 5.02
N VAL A 69 -0.12 -3.05 4.20
CA VAL A 69 -0.04 -4.48 4.53
C VAL A 69 0.92 -4.70 5.70
N MET A 70 2.12 -4.12 5.65
CA MET A 70 3.14 -4.25 6.70
C MET A 70 2.68 -3.67 8.06
N GLU A 71 1.99 -2.53 8.04
CA GLU A 71 1.33 -1.93 9.21
C GLU A 71 0.36 -2.94 9.82
N THR A 72 -0.53 -3.51 9.00
CA THR A 72 -1.57 -4.44 9.46
C THR A 72 -1.00 -5.76 9.99
N GLU A 73 0.09 -6.24 9.39
CA GLU A 73 0.70 -7.53 9.71
C GLU A 73 1.57 -7.50 10.97
N SER A 74 2.38 -6.45 11.14
CA SER A 74 3.41 -6.45 12.19
C SER A 74 3.54 -5.15 12.95
N HIS A 75 2.86 -4.07 12.54
CA HIS A 75 3.15 -2.71 13.01
C HIS A 75 4.66 -2.42 12.95
N PHE A 76 5.32 -2.83 11.85
CA PHE A 76 6.74 -2.62 11.60
C PHE A 76 7.70 -3.28 12.61
N TYR A 77 7.23 -4.29 13.33
CA TYR A 77 8.06 -5.05 14.27
C TYR A 77 8.79 -6.21 13.56
N LEU A 78 10.12 -6.11 13.45
CA LEU A 78 10.96 -7.12 12.77
C LEU A 78 10.84 -8.52 13.40
N GLY A 79 10.64 -8.58 14.72
CA GLY A 79 10.52 -9.83 15.48
C GLY A 79 9.10 -10.40 15.52
N ALA A 80 8.16 -9.90 14.71
CA ALA A 80 6.78 -10.33 14.74
C ALA A 80 6.65 -11.82 14.38
N GLY A 81 5.77 -12.51 15.10
CA GLY A 81 5.43 -13.90 14.83
C GLY A 81 3.99 -14.19 15.25
N SER A 82 3.28 -15.01 14.48
CA SER A 82 1.91 -15.41 14.80
C SER A 82 1.84 -16.83 15.37
N PRO A 83 0.74 -17.18 16.09
CA PRO A 83 0.48 -18.56 16.51
C PRO A 83 0.39 -19.56 15.35
N ALA A 84 0.02 -19.09 14.15
CA ALA A 84 -0.02 -19.90 12.93
C ALA A 84 1.37 -20.10 12.30
N GLY A 85 2.40 -19.39 12.79
CA GLY A 85 3.78 -19.51 12.32
C GLY A 85 4.16 -18.51 11.22
N ALA A 86 3.37 -17.46 11.02
CA ALA A 86 3.75 -16.35 10.13
C ALA A 86 4.92 -15.55 10.73
N ILE A 87 5.82 -15.03 9.90
CA ILE A 87 7.10 -14.48 10.34
C ILE A 87 7.29 -13.05 9.85
N GLY A 88 7.81 -12.18 10.71
CA GLY A 88 8.42 -10.91 10.38
C GLY A 88 7.45 -9.82 9.93
N LEU A 89 8.03 -8.81 9.27
CA LEU A 89 7.37 -7.55 8.89
C LEU A 89 6.11 -7.75 8.05
N MET A 90 6.13 -8.68 7.11
CA MET A 90 5.01 -8.97 6.20
C MET A 90 4.30 -10.29 6.53
N GLN A 91 4.56 -10.85 7.73
CA GLN A 91 3.96 -12.09 8.24
C GLN A 91 3.93 -13.21 7.18
N LEU A 92 5.08 -13.47 6.57
CA LEU A 92 5.20 -14.47 5.53
C LEU A 92 5.14 -15.87 6.14
N MET A 93 4.24 -16.71 5.63
CA MET A 93 4.18 -18.12 6.03
C MET A 93 5.42 -18.88 5.52
N PRO A 94 6.00 -19.82 6.30
CA PRO A 94 7.20 -20.55 5.91
C PRO A 94 7.08 -21.27 4.55
N ALA A 95 5.91 -21.86 4.27
CA ALA A 95 5.66 -22.52 2.98
C ALA A 95 5.66 -21.53 1.80
N THR A 96 5.10 -20.32 2.00
CA THR A 96 5.12 -19.25 1.00
C THR A 96 6.55 -18.76 0.77
N ALA A 97 7.31 -18.53 1.84
CA ALA A 97 8.71 -18.13 1.75
C ALA A 97 9.56 -19.17 0.98
N ALA A 98 9.37 -20.45 1.27
CA ALA A 98 10.04 -21.55 0.58
C ALA A 98 9.66 -21.61 -0.91
N GLY A 99 8.38 -21.39 -1.25
CA GLY A 99 7.92 -21.34 -2.64
C GLY A 99 8.51 -20.18 -3.44
N ILE A 100 8.80 -19.05 -2.79
CA ILE A 100 9.42 -17.88 -3.40
C ILE A 100 10.96 -18.00 -3.43
N GLY A 101 11.54 -18.78 -2.50
CA GLY A 101 12.99 -18.95 -2.38
C GLY A 101 13.67 -17.88 -1.53
N VAL A 102 12.96 -17.31 -0.55
CA VAL A 102 13.52 -16.34 0.41
C VAL A 102 13.62 -16.93 1.81
N ASN A 103 14.58 -16.44 2.59
CA ASN A 103 14.62 -16.71 4.02
C ASN A 103 13.68 -15.73 4.74
N PRO A 104 12.56 -16.18 5.35
CA PRO A 104 11.61 -15.28 5.99
C PRO A 104 12.14 -14.66 7.30
N TYR A 105 13.22 -15.19 7.87
CA TYR A 105 13.88 -14.64 9.07
C TYR A 105 14.91 -13.55 8.74
N ASP A 106 15.31 -13.42 7.48
CA ASP A 106 16.06 -12.26 7.01
C ASP A 106 15.07 -11.12 6.77
N PRO A 107 15.19 -9.96 7.44
CA PRO A 107 14.21 -8.88 7.31
C PRO A 107 14.01 -8.41 5.87
N LEU A 108 15.08 -8.31 5.07
CA LEU A 108 14.96 -7.94 3.66
C LEU A 108 14.25 -9.04 2.87
N GLY A 109 14.67 -10.30 3.04
CA GLY A 109 14.01 -11.47 2.45
C GLY A 109 12.52 -11.54 2.80
N ASN A 110 12.13 -11.14 4.00
CA ASN A 110 10.73 -11.07 4.44
C ASN A 110 9.93 -10.01 3.66
N ILE A 111 10.46 -8.80 3.53
CA ILE A 111 9.82 -7.71 2.77
C ILE A 111 9.72 -8.07 1.29
N LEU A 112 10.79 -8.60 0.69
CA LEU A 112 10.77 -9.00 -0.71
C LEU A 112 9.79 -10.15 -0.94
N GLY A 113 9.80 -11.16 -0.08
CA GLY A 113 8.89 -12.30 -0.15
C GLY A 113 7.42 -11.90 -0.01
N GLY A 114 7.09 -11.08 0.98
CA GLY A 114 5.75 -10.52 1.13
C GLY A 114 5.33 -9.68 -0.08
N THR A 115 6.23 -8.84 -0.60
CA THR A 115 5.93 -8.02 -1.79
C THR A 115 5.70 -8.87 -3.04
N ILE A 116 6.50 -9.92 -3.28
CA ILE A 116 6.31 -10.88 -4.38
C ILE A 116 4.97 -11.61 -4.22
N TYR A 117 4.64 -12.05 -3.00
CA TYR A 117 3.39 -12.73 -2.74
C TYR A 117 2.18 -11.81 -2.99
N LEU A 118 2.28 -10.53 -2.57
CA LEU A 118 1.27 -9.52 -2.85
C LEU A 118 1.13 -9.21 -4.34
N ARG A 119 2.24 -9.06 -5.07
CA ARG A 119 2.25 -8.93 -6.54
C ARG A 119 1.52 -10.09 -7.22
N THR A 120 1.80 -11.32 -6.77
CA THR A 120 1.13 -12.52 -7.28
C THR A 120 -0.39 -12.43 -7.11
N GLN A 121 -0.87 -11.94 -5.96
CA GLN A 121 -2.32 -11.78 -5.76
C GLN A 121 -2.90 -10.63 -6.58
N LEU A 122 -2.16 -9.55 -6.77
CA LEU A 122 -2.57 -8.45 -7.66
C LEU A 122 -2.63 -8.91 -9.13
N ASP A 123 -1.76 -9.81 -9.57
CA ASP A 123 -1.84 -10.40 -10.91
C ASP A 123 -3.07 -11.31 -11.07
N ASN A 124 -3.38 -12.08 -10.03
CA ASN A 124 -4.54 -12.98 -10.03
C ASN A 124 -5.88 -12.23 -9.96
N PHE A 125 -5.95 -11.15 -9.17
CA PHE A 125 -7.23 -10.54 -8.75
C PHE A 125 -7.33 -9.02 -8.99
N GLY A 126 -6.21 -8.31 -9.15
CA GLY A 126 -6.19 -6.84 -9.27
C GLY A 126 -6.97 -6.31 -10.49
N GLY A 127 -7.13 -7.13 -11.53
CA GLY A 127 -7.92 -6.79 -12.73
C GLY A 127 -9.43 -6.98 -12.60
N LEU A 128 -9.96 -7.43 -11.46
CA LEU A 128 -11.38 -7.74 -11.26
C LEU A 128 -12.28 -6.50 -11.04
N GLY A 129 -11.94 -5.37 -11.66
CA GLY A 129 -12.69 -4.12 -11.54
C GLY A 129 -12.51 -3.42 -10.20
N GLU A 130 -13.56 -2.76 -9.70
CA GLU A 130 -13.53 -1.90 -8.51
C GLU A 130 -12.99 -2.59 -7.25
N TYR A 131 -13.21 -3.91 -7.11
CA TYR A 131 -12.81 -4.68 -5.93
C TYR A 131 -11.52 -5.47 -6.11
N GLY A 132 -10.79 -5.29 -7.23
CA GLY A 132 -9.64 -6.13 -7.57
C GLY A 132 -8.53 -6.10 -6.52
N VAL A 133 -8.15 -4.91 -6.05
CA VAL A 133 -7.13 -4.75 -5.01
C VAL A 133 -7.59 -5.35 -3.68
N SER A 134 -8.82 -5.08 -3.24
CA SER A 134 -9.38 -5.67 -2.01
C SER A 134 -9.42 -7.20 -2.07
N THR A 135 -9.69 -7.76 -3.25
CA THR A 135 -9.69 -9.21 -3.50
C THR A 135 -8.28 -9.78 -3.44
N ALA A 136 -7.28 -9.07 -3.98
CA ALA A 136 -5.88 -9.45 -3.86
C ALA A 136 -5.39 -9.42 -2.39
N VAL A 137 -5.78 -8.40 -1.63
CA VAL A 137 -5.48 -8.30 -0.18
C VAL A 137 -6.15 -9.43 0.60
N ALA A 138 -7.39 -9.79 0.25
CA ALA A 138 -8.07 -10.95 0.85
C ALA A 138 -7.32 -12.25 0.54
N ALA A 139 -6.82 -12.42 -0.69
CA ALA A 139 -6.03 -13.59 -1.07
C ALA A 139 -4.67 -13.64 -0.37
N TYR A 140 -4.08 -12.49 -0.05
CA TYR A 140 -2.85 -12.42 0.74
C TYR A 140 -3.07 -13.04 2.12
N ASN A 141 -4.17 -12.69 2.79
CA ASN A 141 -4.50 -13.18 4.13
C ASN A 141 -5.07 -14.61 4.15
N ALA A 142 -6.09 -14.89 3.33
CA ALA A 142 -6.83 -16.16 3.37
C ALA A 142 -6.31 -17.22 2.39
N GLY A 143 -5.36 -16.85 1.53
CA GLY A 143 -4.92 -17.67 0.40
C GLY A 143 -5.85 -17.52 -0.83
N SER A 144 -5.25 -17.60 -2.01
CA SER A 144 -5.96 -17.46 -3.30
C SER A 144 -7.03 -18.53 -3.51
N ALA A 145 -6.84 -19.75 -3.01
CA ALA A 145 -7.80 -20.84 -3.15
C ALA A 145 -9.17 -20.49 -2.53
N ALA A 146 -9.18 -19.88 -1.35
CA ALA A 146 -10.42 -19.42 -0.71
C ALA A 146 -11.09 -18.33 -1.55
N VAL A 147 -10.32 -17.36 -2.05
CA VAL A 147 -10.85 -16.28 -2.89
C VAL A 147 -11.46 -16.83 -4.19
N TYR A 148 -10.81 -17.79 -4.86
CA TYR A 148 -11.38 -18.46 -6.02
C TYR A 148 -12.66 -19.22 -5.69
N GLN A 149 -12.70 -19.93 -4.55
CA GLN A 149 -13.88 -20.68 -4.12
C GLN A 149 -15.10 -19.79 -3.88
N TYR A 150 -14.90 -18.61 -3.28
CA TYR A 150 -15.99 -17.69 -2.94
C TYR A 150 -16.25 -16.62 -4.02
N GLY A 151 -15.41 -16.55 -5.05
CA GLY A 151 -15.54 -15.55 -6.13
C GLY A 151 -15.26 -14.11 -5.67
N GLY A 152 -14.42 -13.93 -4.64
CA GLY A 152 -14.16 -12.64 -4.01
C GLY A 152 -13.65 -12.81 -2.57
N VAL A 153 -13.82 -11.78 -1.75
CA VAL A 153 -13.45 -11.83 -0.33
C VAL A 153 -14.25 -12.95 0.36
N PRO A 154 -13.60 -13.98 0.95
CA PRO A 154 -14.32 -15.05 1.62
C PRO A 154 -15.06 -14.55 2.86
N PRO A 155 -16.17 -15.18 3.28
CA PRO A 155 -16.96 -14.76 4.45
C PRO A 155 -16.29 -15.14 5.78
N TYR A 156 -14.96 -15.07 5.84
CA TYR A 156 -14.17 -15.27 7.05
C TYR A 156 -14.06 -13.94 7.77
N ARG A 157 -14.49 -13.91 9.04
CA ARG A 157 -14.52 -12.68 9.82
C ARG A 157 -13.15 -12.00 9.87
N GLU A 158 -12.11 -12.80 10.10
CA GLU A 158 -10.72 -12.35 10.12
C GLU A 158 -10.31 -11.68 8.81
N THR A 159 -10.60 -12.30 7.65
CA THR A 159 -10.24 -11.76 6.34
C THR A 159 -10.99 -10.48 5.99
N ILE A 160 -12.28 -10.40 6.34
CA ILE A 160 -13.06 -9.17 6.16
C ILE A 160 -12.45 -8.03 7.00
N ASP A 161 -12.15 -8.31 8.26
CA ASP A 161 -11.55 -7.33 9.17
C ASP A 161 -10.13 -6.94 8.70
N TYR A 162 -9.36 -7.88 8.16
CA TYR A 162 -8.03 -7.65 7.58
C TYR A 162 -8.09 -6.71 6.37
N VAL A 163 -8.96 -6.99 5.39
CA VAL A 163 -9.15 -6.13 4.21
C VAL A 163 -9.55 -4.71 4.62
N ALA A 164 -10.45 -4.57 5.60
CA ALA A 164 -10.86 -3.27 6.11
C ALA A 164 -9.72 -2.49 6.79
N LYS A 165 -8.84 -3.18 7.53
CA LYS A 165 -7.65 -2.58 8.16
C LYS A 165 -6.67 -2.08 7.11
N VAL A 166 -6.29 -2.93 6.14
CA VAL A 166 -5.37 -2.57 5.06
C VAL A 166 -5.93 -1.41 4.23
N HIS A 167 -7.24 -1.43 3.91
CA HIS A 167 -7.86 -0.34 3.18
C HIS A 167 -7.77 0.99 3.96
N ARG A 168 -8.07 0.98 5.26
CA ARG A 168 -7.98 2.19 6.09
C ARG A 168 -6.55 2.72 6.17
N ALA A 169 -5.57 1.85 6.41
CA ALA A 169 -4.15 2.18 6.41
C ALA A 169 -3.72 2.83 5.09
N TYR A 170 -4.06 2.20 3.96
CA TYR A 170 -3.78 2.73 2.63
C TYR A 170 -4.42 4.11 2.40
N MET A 171 -5.67 4.31 2.80
CA MET A 171 -6.33 5.61 2.62
C MET A 171 -5.70 6.72 3.48
N ASN A 172 -5.24 6.39 4.69
CA ASN A 172 -4.50 7.35 5.53
C ASN A 172 -3.17 7.74 4.87
N LEU A 173 -2.39 6.75 4.43
CA LEU A 173 -1.13 6.96 3.71
C LEU A 173 -1.33 7.77 2.43
N TYR A 174 -2.38 7.46 1.66
CA TYR A 174 -2.73 8.17 0.44
C TYR A 174 -3.11 9.63 0.74
N GLN A 175 -3.85 9.90 1.82
CA GLN A 175 -4.16 11.27 2.23
C GLN A 175 -2.92 12.05 2.66
N MET A 176 -2.01 11.42 3.41
CA MET A 176 -0.72 12.02 3.76
C MET A 176 0.10 12.33 2.50
N TYR A 177 0.12 11.42 1.54
CA TYR A 177 0.84 11.62 0.28
C TYR A 177 0.22 12.73 -0.60
N GLN A 178 -1.11 12.86 -0.63
CA GLN A 178 -1.77 13.86 -1.49
C GLN A 178 -1.86 15.25 -0.86
N TYR A 179 -1.90 15.35 0.46
CA TYR A 179 -2.27 16.57 1.19
C TYR A 179 -1.36 16.93 2.36
N GLY A 180 -0.39 16.07 2.68
CA GLY A 180 0.64 16.32 3.69
C GLY A 180 1.79 17.17 3.18
#